data_AF-A0A9E3XEW6-F1
#
_entry.id   AF-A0A9E3XEW6-F1
#
_cell.length_a   1.000
_cell.length_b   1.000
_cell.length_c   1.000
_cell.angle_alpha   90.00
_cell.angle_beta   90.00
_cell.angle_gamma   90.00
#
_symmetry.space_group_name_H-M   'P 1'
#
loop_
_entity.id
_entity.type
_entity.pdbx_description
1 polymer ?
#
loop_
_entity_poly.entity_id
_entity_poly.type
_entity_poly.pdbx_seq_one_letter_code
_entity_poly.pdbx_strand_id
1 'polypeptide(L)'
;MNLSRIMIILAGLLIPLLLPAQSVVNTVHNLSVSGPGTLKAAGESEICIFCHTPHRSHPQSPLWNRNDPGLNYTLYNSSTTQAAPGQPDGAAMLCLSCHDGTIALGEVLSRPSPIPFVNGVTVMPPGNANLSTDLSDDHPVSFHYSATLAAEDGELADPATLTGPVRLENEQLQCTACHDPHRNPFSDFLTVSTLQSELCAYCHQKDYWDNTSHKLSPATWNGAGNDPWFHTPYSTVSDNACENCHRPHSAGGHLRLMNHFPEEDNCLDCHNGNVAAEDIQMQLGKQYTHDVYSRSGVHDPEEPGVVEVRHAECEDCHNPHASRELPAPAPNANGFIEGVRGVNSAGVAVDPIQYQYELCYRCHADSPDKPASPTSRQIEQNNVRLEFDIGNPSYHPIEAAGQNNNVPSLLPPYTEASIIFCSDCHASDGSAAPAGPHGSIYPQILKFQYETADFTVESYQAYRLCYECHDRQTIIFSAGSFGQRVHRQHIVNEDTPCNACHDPHGISSLQGNATNNTHLINFAIAIVSPDPASGRLEFEDLGNVRGRCYLTCHGVQHSPEFY
;
A
#
# COMPACT_ATOMS: atom_id res chain seq x y z
N MET A 1 -59.92 -11.39 -39.20
CA MET A 1 -60.06 -10.02 -38.64
C MET A 1 -58.73 -9.66 -38.02
N ASN A 2 -57.97 -8.83 -38.74
CA ASN A 2 -56.62 -8.38 -38.40
C ASN A 2 -56.67 -7.30 -37.32
N LEU A 3 -55.79 -7.37 -36.33
CA LEU A 3 -55.34 -6.22 -35.56
C LEU A 3 -53.81 -6.23 -35.59
N SER A 4 -53.27 -5.42 -36.49
CA SER A 4 -51.84 -5.20 -36.71
C SER A 4 -51.22 -4.46 -35.53
N ARG A 5 -50.10 -4.97 -35.02
CA ARG A 5 -49.20 -4.25 -34.11
C ARG A 5 -48.41 -3.22 -34.91
N ILE A 6 -48.60 -1.93 -34.60
CA ILE A 6 -47.77 -0.84 -35.12
C ILE A 6 -46.50 -0.78 -34.25
N MET A 7 -45.37 -1.08 -34.86
CA MET A 7 -44.04 -0.92 -34.29
C MET A 7 -43.57 0.50 -34.59
N ILE A 8 -43.51 1.36 -33.57
CA ILE A 8 -42.96 2.71 -33.68
C ILE A 8 -41.44 2.60 -33.66
N ILE A 9 -40.80 2.72 -34.81
CA ILE A 9 -39.36 2.89 -34.94
C ILE A 9 -39.05 4.35 -34.59
N LEU A 10 -38.51 4.59 -33.40
CA LEU A 10 -37.92 5.88 -33.05
C LEU A 10 -36.55 5.96 -33.74
N ALA A 11 -36.48 6.61 -34.90
CA ALA A 11 -35.21 6.96 -35.51
C ALA A 11 -34.55 8.07 -34.67
N GLY A 12 -33.59 7.69 -33.83
CA GLY A 12 -32.74 8.63 -33.11
C GLY A 12 -31.93 9.46 -34.10
N LEU A 13 -32.29 10.73 -34.26
CA LEU A 13 -31.51 11.70 -35.00
C LEU A 13 -30.22 11.95 -34.19
N LEU A 14 -29.09 11.37 -34.59
CA LEU A 14 -27.78 11.82 -34.12
C LEU A 14 -27.59 13.25 -34.63
N ILE A 15 -27.89 14.24 -33.79
CA ILE A 15 -27.41 15.60 -33.98
C ILE A 15 -25.94 15.57 -33.55
N PRO A 16 -24.97 15.78 -34.45
CA PRO A 16 -23.60 15.98 -34.02
C PRO A 16 -23.60 17.24 -33.15
N LEU A 17 -23.24 17.09 -31.87
CA LEU A 17 -22.94 18.24 -31.04
C LEU A 17 -21.74 18.94 -31.67
N LEU A 18 -22.00 20.01 -32.43
CA LEU A 18 -20.98 20.97 -32.83
C LEU A 18 -20.52 21.66 -31.55
N LEU A 19 -19.52 21.08 -30.88
CA LEU A 19 -18.77 21.82 -29.86
C LEU A 19 -18.22 23.07 -30.56
N PRO A 20 -18.55 24.29 -30.10
CA PRO A 20 -17.99 25.50 -30.68
C PRO A 20 -16.47 25.36 -30.65
N ALA A 21 -15.81 25.65 -31.78
CA ALA A 21 -14.36 25.72 -31.83
C ALA A 21 -13.91 26.72 -30.76
N GLN A 22 -13.45 26.20 -29.63
CA GLN A 22 -12.96 27.04 -28.56
C GLN A 22 -11.70 27.74 -29.08
N SER A 23 -11.65 29.04 -28.82
CA SER A 23 -10.57 29.92 -29.21
C SER A 23 -9.98 30.53 -27.96
N VAL A 24 -8.67 30.77 -27.98
CA VAL A 24 -7.94 31.48 -26.92
C VAL A 24 -8.64 32.77 -26.45
N VAL A 25 -9.43 33.41 -27.34
CA VAL A 25 -10.22 34.62 -27.06
C VAL A 25 -11.03 34.53 -25.76
N ASN A 26 -11.63 33.37 -25.47
CA ASN A 26 -12.51 33.19 -24.31
C ASN A 26 -11.83 32.44 -23.16
N THR A 27 -10.50 32.30 -23.17
CA THR A 27 -9.74 31.62 -22.12
C THR A 27 -8.89 32.60 -21.32
N VAL A 28 -8.33 32.15 -20.19
CA VAL A 28 -7.43 32.98 -19.37
C VAL A 28 -6.09 33.31 -20.05
N HIS A 29 -5.74 32.61 -21.15
CA HIS A 29 -4.60 32.98 -22.00
C HIS A 29 -4.88 34.17 -22.93
N ASN A 30 -6.13 34.63 -23.04
CA ASN A 30 -6.36 35.96 -23.57
C ASN A 30 -5.94 37.01 -22.54
N LEU A 31 -4.65 37.37 -22.56
CA LEU A 31 -4.07 38.39 -21.68
C LEU A 31 -4.33 39.83 -22.17
N SER A 32 -5.08 40.01 -23.26
CA SER A 32 -5.48 41.36 -23.72
C SER A 32 -6.55 41.96 -22.79
N VAL A 33 -6.88 43.25 -22.99
CA VAL A 33 -7.96 43.94 -22.27
C VAL A 33 -9.32 43.23 -22.35
N SER A 34 -9.54 42.43 -23.40
CA SER A 34 -10.77 41.67 -23.62
C SER A 34 -10.83 40.34 -22.87
N GLY A 35 -9.72 39.95 -22.22
CA GLY A 35 -9.58 38.69 -21.51
C GLY A 35 -10.57 38.49 -20.36
N PRO A 36 -11.06 37.25 -20.16
CA PRO A 36 -11.92 36.91 -19.02
C PRO A 36 -11.14 36.79 -17.70
N GLY A 37 -9.83 36.56 -17.76
CA GLY A 37 -8.97 36.37 -16.58
C GLY A 37 -8.70 37.65 -15.78
N THR A 38 -8.21 37.47 -14.56
CA THR A 38 -7.77 38.55 -13.67
C THR A 38 -6.37 39.07 -14.06
N LEU A 39 -5.52 38.19 -14.60
CA LEU A 39 -4.23 38.52 -15.17
C LEU A 39 -4.42 38.98 -16.62
N LYS A 40 -4.48 40.29 -16.85
CA LYS A 40 -4.61 40.87 -18.18
C LYS A 40 -3.99 42.25 -18.30
N ALA A 41 -3.67 42.63 -19.53
CA ALA A 41 -3.16 43.93 -19.88
C ALA A 41 -4.14 45.05 -19.56
N ALA A 42 -3.61 46.20 -19.17
CA ALA A 42 -4.38 47.40 -18.87
C ALA A 42 -4.88 48.13 -20.13
N GLY A 43 -4.21 47.93 -21.27
CA GLY A 43 -4.52 48.65 -22.51
C GLY A 43 -4.23 47.91 -23.83
N GLU A 44 -3.54 46.78 -23.82
CA GLU A 44 -3.21 46.04 -25.04
C GLU A 44 -4.41 45.20 -25.52
N SER A 45 -4.71 45.29 -26.82
CA SER A 45 -5.85 44.64 -27.47
C SER A 45 -5.46 43.45 -28.34
N GLU A 46 -4.19 43.34 -28.75
CA GLU A 46 -3.68 42.21 -29.50
C GLU A 46 -3.64 40.97 -28.59
N ILE A 47 -4.36 39.90 -28.96
CA ILE A 47 -4.47 38.69 -28.13
C ILE A 47 -3.18 37.87 -28.19
N CYS A 48 -2.66 37.65 -29.39
CA CYS A 48 -1.52 36.76 -29.60
C CYS A 48 -0.18 37.42 -29.25
N ILE A 49 -0.12 38.73 -29.01
CA ILE A 49 1.16 39.45 -28.82
C ILE A 49 1.95 38.94 -27.62
N PHE A 50 1.28 38.41 -26.59
CA PHE A 50 1.95 37.88 -25.40
C PHE A 50 2.74 36.59 -25.68
N CYS A 51 2.41 35.89 -26.76
CA CYS A 51 3.00 34.60 -27.12
C CYS A 51 3.72 34.64 -28.47
N HIS A 52 3.19 35.33 -29.47
CA HIS A 52 3.66 35.30 -30.86
C HIS A 52 3.98 36.68 -31.43
N THR A 53 5.02 36.75 -32.26
CA THR A 53 5.37 37.94 -33.04
C THR A 53 5.81 37.57 -34.46
N PRO A 54 5.29 38.23 -35.50
CA PRO A 54 5.72 37.94 -36.88
C PRO A 54 7.20 38.29 -37.14
N HIS A 55 7.80 39.15 -36.31
CA HIS A 55 9.19 39.59 -36.45
C HIS A 55 9.90 39.64 -35.10
N ARG A 56 11.21 39.35 -35.10
CA ARG A 56 12.05 39.29 -33.88
C ARG A 56 11.58 38.24 -32.88
N SER A 57 11.04 37.14 -33.37
CA SER A 57 10.70 35.99 -32.54
C SER A 57 11.95 35.22 -32.12
N HIS A 58 11.89 34.62 -30.94
CA HIS A 58 12.88 33.68 -30.46
C HIS A 58 12.23 32.65 -29.51
N PRO A 59 12.22 31.35 -29.84
CA PRO A 59 12.68 30.75 -31.10
C PRO A 59 11.85 31.19 -32.32
N GLN A 60 12.43 31.01 -33.52
CA GLN A 60 11.78 31.40 -34.79
C GLN A 60 10.49 30.64 -35.07
N SER A 61 10.41 29.37 -34.70
CA SER A 61 9.15 28.60 -34.69
C SER A 61 8.81 28.32 -33.23
N PRO A 62 7.57 28.57 -32.76
CA PRO A 62 6.37 28.97 -33.50
C PRO A 62 6.20 30.50 -33.57
N LEU A 63 7.27 31.25 -33.83
CA LEU A 63 7.32 32.72 -33.78
C LEU A 63 7.13 33.27 -32.36
N TRP A 64 7.82 32.71 -31.37
CA TRP A 64 7.64 33.06 -29.95
C TRP A 64 8.09 34.49 -29.64
N ASN A 65 7.31 35.23 -28.85
CA ASN A 65 7.51 36.65 -28.55
C ASN A 65 8.04 36.91 -27.14
N ARG A 66 8.71 35.95 -26.52
CA ARG A 66 9.30 36.11 -25.18
C ARG A 66 10.73 35.60 -25.18
N ASN A 67 11.53 36.09 -24.23
CA ASN A 67 12.85 35.53 -23.99
C ASN A 67 12.72 34.15 -23.33
N ASP A 68 13.74 33.33 -23.54
CA ASP A 68 14.03 32.19 -22.68
C ASP A 68 14.48 32.74 -21.31
N PRO A 69 13.96 32.24 -20.17
CA PRO A 69 14.42 32.60 -18.83
C PRO A 69 15.93 32.46 -18.64
N GLY A 70 16.58 31.53 -19.35
CA GLY A 70 18.01 31.25 -19.22
C GLY A 70 18.38 30.66 -17.85
N LEU A 71 17.42 30.01 -17.21
CA LEU A 71 17.53 29.44 -15.87
C LEU A 71 17.75 27.94 -15.92
N ASN A 72 18.33 27.40 -14.85
CA ASN A 72 18.34 25.97 -14.60
C ASN A 72 17.21 25.62 -13.63
N TYR A 73 16.53 24.53 -13.91
CA TYR A 73 15.44 24.00 -13.11
C TYR A 73 15.92 22.83 -12.26
N THR A 74 15.39 22.73 -11.04
CA THR A 74 15.44 21.48 -10.27
C THR A 74 14.48 20.50 -10.94
N LEU A 75 14.94 19.32 -11.31
CA LEU A 75 14.13 18.35 -12.05
C LEU A 75 13.59 17.26 -11.11
N TYR A 76 12.44 16.70 -11.47
CA TYR A 76 11.89 15.51 -10.84
C TYR A 76 12.87 14.33 -10.88
N ASN A 77 12.94 13.60 -9.77
CA ASN A 77 13.73 12.38 -9.63
C ASN A 77 13.13 11.48 -8.55
N SER A 78 13.10 10.17 -8.77
CA SER A 78 12.69 9.14 -7.80
C SER A 78 13.43 7.85 -8.11
N SER A 79 13.59 6.96 -7.13
CA SER A 79 14.15 5.62 -7.32
C SER A 79 13.45 4.85 -8.43
N THR A 80 12.14 4.96 -8.49
CA THR A 80 11.28 4.29 -9.48
C THR A 80 11.21 5.00 -10.84
N THR A 81 12.10 5.95 -11.14
CA THR A 81 12.07 6.68 -12.42
C THR A 81 13.14 6.17 -13.37
N GLN A 82 12.73 5.57 -14.48
CA GLN A 82 13.62 5.05 -15.52
C GLN A 82 13.92 6.12 -16.58
N ALA A 83 13.02 7.08 -16.76
CA ALA A 83 13.24 8.22 -17.64
C ALA A 83 14.37 9.12 -17.11
N ALA A 84 15.07 9.81 -18.01
CA ALA A 84 16.06 10.82 -17.66
C ALA A 84 15.58 12.22 -18.13
N PRO A 85 14.86 12.97 -17.27
CA PRO A 85 14.46 14.35 -17.56
C PRO A 85 15.66 15.23 -17.93
N GLY A 86 15.55 15.93 -19.06
CA GLY A 86 16.45 17.00 -19.43
C GLY A 86 16.03 18.34 -18.80
N GLN A 87 16.90 19.34 -18.89
CA GLN A 87 16.45 20.72 -18.66
C GLN A 87 15.32 21.06 -19.65
N PRO A 88 14.30 21.85 -19.25
CA PRO A 88 13.19 22.15 -20.12
C PRO A 88 13.65 22.74 -21.45
N ASP A 89 13.06 22.25 -22.53
CA ASP A 89 13.32 22.63 -23.90
C ASP A 89 11.99 22.70 -24.67
N GLY A 90 12.06 22.91 -25.99
CA GLY A 90 10.89 22.84 -26.85
C GLY A 90 9.70 23.66 -26.34
N ALA A 91 8.51 23.06 -26.34
CA ALA A 91 7.29 23.68 -25.84
C ALA A 91 7.29 23.91 -24.32
N ALA A 92 7.90 23.03 -23.52
CA ALA A 92 7.98 23.20 -22.07
C ALA A 92 8.65 24.53 -21.70
N MET A 93 9.77 24.86 -22.33
CA MET A 93 10.45 26.15 -22.09
C MET A 93 9.61 27.36 -22.53
N LEU A 94 8.79 27.24 -23.58
CA LEU A 94 7.87 28.32 -23.98
C LEU A 94 6.83 28.57 -22.88
N CYS A 95 6.23 27.50 -22.35
CA CYS A 95 5.29 27.59 -21.24
C CYS A 95 5.95 28.20 -19.99
N LEU A 96 7.12 27.70 -19.61
CA LEU A 96 7.85 28.17 -18.42
C LEU A 96 8.28 29.62 -18.52
N SER A 97 8.50 30.18 -19.73
CA SER A 97 8.75 31.63 -19.89
C SER A 97 7.62 32.53 -19.36
N CYS A 98 6.45 31.97 -19.02
CA CYS A 98 5.38 32.61 -18.25
C CYS A 98 5.18 31.93 -16.88
N HIS A 99 5.15 30.59 -16.88
CA HIS A 99 4.68 29.78 -15.76
C HIS A 99 5.75 29.52 -14.69
N ASP A 100 7.01 29.88 -14.90
CA ASP A 100 8.03 29.83 -13.84
C ASP A 100 8.03 31.06 -12.92
N GLY A 101 7.26 32.10 -13.28
CA GLY A 101 7.14 33.33 -12.50
C GLY A 101 8.37 34.26 -12.52
N THR A 102 9.34 34.03 -13.42
CA THR A 102 10.63 34.76 -13.42
C THR A 102 10.66 35.93 -14.41
N ILE A 103 9.99 35.80 -15.56
CA ILE A 103 9.86 36.85 -16.58
C ILE A 103 8.53 37.57 -16.42
N ALA A 104 8.54 38.90 -16.57
CA ALA A 104 7.29 39.65 -16.56
C ALA A 104 6.34 39.23 -17.71
N LEU A 105 5.06 39.04 -17.43
CA LEU A 105 4.03 38.63 -18.40
C LEU A 105 3.91 39.63 -19.57
N GLY A 106 4.13 40.91 -19.30
CA GLY A 106 4.13 41.96 -20.33
C GLY A 106 5.45 42.13 -21.09
N GLU A 107 6.51 41.44 -20.69
CA GLU A 107 7.82 41.53 -21.36
C GLU A 107 7.82 40.69 -22.63
N VAL A 108 7.76 41.37 -23.78
CA VAL A 108 7.68 40.75 -25.10
C VAL A 108 8.73 41.34 -26.05
N LEU A 109 9.27 40.51 -26.96
CA LEU A 109 10.35 40.90 -27.88
C LEU A 109 9.94 41.99 -28.88
N SER A 110 8.66 42.03 -29.23
CA SER A 110 8.09 42.96 -30.20
C SER A 110 7.90 44.38 -29.66
N ARG A 111 8.12 44.61 -28.36
CA ARG A 111 7.98 45.92 -27.71
C ARG A 111 9.27 46.32 -26.99
N PRO A 112 9.63 47.62 -26.98
CA PRO A 112 10.83 48.10 -26.28
C PRO A 112 10.63 48.25 -24.76
N SER A 113 9.40 48.15 -24.27
CA SER A 113 9.03 48.27 -22.86
C SER A 113 7.90 47.29 -22.54
N PRO A 114 7.84 46.73 -21.31
CA PRO A 114 6.79 45.80 -20.93
C PRO A 114 5.39 46.38 -21.09
N ILE A 115 4.46 45.55 -21.57
CA ILE A 115 3.03 45.86 -21.62
C ILE A 115 2.50 45.91 -20.18
N PRO A 116 1.87 47.01 -19.73
CA PRO A 116 1.37 47.11 -18.36
C PRO A 116 0.14 46.23 -18.15
N PHE A 117 0.11 45.50 -17.04
CA PHE A 117 -1.03 44.71 -16.58
C PHE A 117 -1.86 45.47 -15.54
N VAL A 118 -3.13 45.09 -15.43
CA VAL A 118 -4.01 45.64 -14.40
C VAL A 118 -3.46 45.36 -13.00
N ASN A 119 -3.72 46.25 -12.05
CA ASN A 119 -3.31 46.12 -10.65
C ASN A 119 -1.78 46.00 -10.41
N GLY A 120 -0.95 46.31 -11.42
CA GLY A 120 0.50 46.30 -11.28
C GLY A 120 1.12 44.91 -11.15
N VAL A 121 0.37 43.84 -11.47
CA VAL A 121 0.95 42.49 -11.56
C VAL A 121 1.98 42.46 -12.68
N THR A 122 3.16 41.90 -12.43
CA THR A 122 4.24 41.87 -13.43
C THR A 122 4.59 40.45 -13.81
N VAL A 123 4.73 39.53 -12.87
CA VAL A 123 5.02 38.11 -13.07
C VAL A 123 3.82 37.23 -12.71
N MET A 124 3.89 35.93 -13.03
CA MET A 124 2.89 34.97 -12.58
C MET A 124 2.84 34.94 -11.04
N PRO A 125 1.69 35.24 -10.41
CA PRO A 125 1.58 35.19 -8.96
C PRO A 125 1.78 33.76 -8.43
N PRO A 126 2.21 33.60 -7.16
CA PRO A 126 2.25 32.29 -6.52
C PRO A 126 0.89 31.58 -6.57
N GLY A 127 0.90 30.26 -6.81
CA GLY A 127 -0.27 29.41 -6.92
C GLY A 127 -0.09 28.35 -8.00
N ASN A 128 -1.13 27.57 -8.30
CA ASN A 128 -1.07 26.40 -9.20
C ASN A 128 -0.60 26.70 -10.63
N ALA A 129 -0.69 27.96 -11.08
CA ALA A 129 -0.21 28.37 -12.41
C ALA A 129 1.27 28.79 -12.41
N ASN A 130 1.92 28.88 -11.25
CA ASN A 130 3.33 29.22 -11.12
C ASN A 130 4.11 28.01 -10.62
N LEU A 131 4.76 27.30 -11.54
CA LEU A 131 5.59 26.11 -11.30
C LEU A 131 6.98 26.47 -10.71
N SER A 132 7.33 27.75 -10.66
CA SER A 132 8.65 28.20 -10.22
C SER A 132 9.81 27.61 -11.04
N THR A 133 11.03 27.67 -10.50
CA THR A 133 12.21 26.99 -11.07
C THR A 133 12.46 25.62 -10.43
N ASP A 134 11.63 25.22 -9.48
CA ASP A 134 11.66 23.89 -8.88
C ASP A 134 10.55 23.05 -9.49
N LEU A 135 10.90 22.09 -10.34
CA LEU A 135 9.99 21.14 -10.99
C LEU A 135 10.11 19.75 -10.35
N SER A 136 10.70 19.65 -9.15
CA SER A 136 10.87 18.35 -8.48
C SER A 136 9.58 17.77 -7.92
N ASP A 137 8.52 18.58 -7.86
CA ASP A 137 7.15 18.24 -7.46
C ASP A 137 6.16 18.26 -8.64
N ASP A 138 6.69 18.29 -9.87
CA ASP A 138 5.94 18.29 -11.11
C ASP A 138 6.21 17.04 -11.97
N HIS A 139 5.20 16.61 -12.72
CA HIS A 139 5.35 15.52 -13.66
C HIS A 139 6.42 15.86 -14.71
N PRO A 140 7.42 14.98 -14.92
CA PRO A 140 8.55 15.29 -15.77
C PRO A 140 8.13 15.57 -17.21
N VAL A 141 8.83 16.51 -17.83
CA VAL A 141 8.77 16.86 -19.26
C VAL A 141 10.19 16.97 -19.82
N SER A 142 10.34 17.20 -21.12
CA SER A 142 11.64 17.34 -21.80
C SER A 142 12.53 16.11 -21.68
N PHE A 143 11.93 14.93 -21.82
CA PHE A 143 12.66 13.66 -21.99
C PHE A 143 12.13 12.87 -23.18
N HIS A 144 13.00 12.05 -23.76
CA HIS A 144 12.63 11.16 -24.86
C HIS A 144 11.74 10.02 -24.35
N TYR A 145 10.50 9.98 -24.83
CA TYR A 145 9.59 8.86 -24.59
C TYR A 145 9.67 7.90 -25.78
N SER A 146 10.54 6.89 -25.64
CA SER A 146 10.82 5.90 -26.67
C SER A 146 10.20 4.53 -26.36
N ALA A 147 10.08 3.66 -27.37
CA ALA A 147 9.67 2.28 -27.17
C ALA A 147 10.66 1.48 -26.29
N THR A 148 11.95 1.87 -26.28
CA THR A 148 12.93 1.29 -25.37
C THR A 148 12.64 1.66 -23.93
N LEU A 149 12.38 2.95 -23.64
CA LEU A 149 11.97 3.39 -22.31
C LEU A 149 10.69 2.66 -21.86
N ALA A 150 9.70 2.56 -22.75
CA ALA A 150 8.45 1.88 -22.43
C ALA A 150 8.66 0.40 -22.07
N ALA A 151 9.55 -0.28 -22.79
CA ALA A 151 9.89 -1.68 -22.53
C ALA A 151 10.77 -1.88 -21.29
N GLU A 152 11.63 -0.92 -20.95
CA GLU A 152 12.46 -0.94 -19.74
C GLU A 152 11.63 -0.72 -18.47
N ASP A 153 10.63 0.16 -18.54
CA ASP A 153 9.68 0.42 -17.45
C ASP A 153 8.68 -0.74 -17.27
N GLY A 154 8.10 -1.22 -18.37
CA GLY A 154 7.16 -2.34 -18.38
C GLY A 154 5.70 -1.95 -18.15
N GLU A 155 5.42 -0.79 -17.56
CA GLU A 155 4.06 -0.26 -17.32
C GLU A 155 3.78 1.03 -18.10
N LEU A 156 4.64 1.39 -19.04
CA LEU A 156 4.45 2.50 -19.98
C LEU A 156 3.88 2.01 -21.32
N ALA A 157 2.93 2.76 -21.86
CA ALA A 157 2.40 2.52 -23.20
C ALA A 157 3.49 2.69 -24.27
N ASP A 158 3.46 1.86 -25.32
CA ASP A 158 4.33 2.10 -26.48
C ASP A 158 3.97 3.47 -27.09
N PRO A 159 4.93 4.40 -27.26
CA PRO A 159 4.66 5.73 -27.79
C PRO A 159 4.03 5.72 -29.19
N ALA A 160 4.19 4.66 -29.98
CA ALA A 160 3.51 4.49 -31.27
C ALA A 160 1.99 4.32 -31.14
N THR A 161 1.50 3.95 -29.95
CA THR A 161 0.07 3.79 -29.64
C THR A 161 -0.59 5.09 -29.15
N LEU A 162 0.22 6.09 -28.77
CA LEU A 162 -0.25 7.43 -28.41
C LEU A 162 -0.88 8.09 -29.64
N THR A 163 -2.20 7.95 -29.75
CA THR A 163 -3.00 8.50 -30.85
C THR A 163 -4.03 9.49 -30.29
N GLY A 164 -4.49 10.43 -31.11
CA GLY A 164 -5.51 11.39 -30.67
C GLY A 164 -4.91 12.64 -30.01
N PRO A 165 -5.42 13.10 -28.84
CA PRO A 165 -5.11 14.39 -28.24
C PRO A 165 -3.75 14.46 -27.52
N VAL A 166 -3.28 13.35 -26.95
CA VAL A 166 -1.95 13.25 -26.30
C VAL A 166 -0.92 12.90 -27.36
N ARG A 167 0.12 13.72 -27.50
CA ARG A 167 1.18 13.55 -28.52
C ARG A 167 2.54 13.99 -28.02
N LEU A 168 3.56 13.29 -28.49
CA LEU A 168 4.95 13.67 -28.32
C LEU A 168 5.35 14.72 -29.35
N GLU A 169 6.23 15.63 -28.94
CA GLU A 169 6.88 16.59 -29.83
C GLU A 169 8.35 16.19 -29.99
N ASN A 170 8.80 15.96 -31.23
CA ASN A 170 10.17 15.50 -31.51
C ASN A 170 10.59 14.27 -30.67
N GLU A 171 9.67 13.30 -30.52
CA GLU A 171 9.84 12.08 -29.69
C GLU A 171 10.01 12.35 -28.18
N GLN A 172 9.70 13.55 -27.72
CA GLN A 172 9.76 13.93 -26.32
C GLN A 172 8.37 14.18 -25.72
N LEU A 173 8.24 13.88 -24.43
CA LEU A 173 7.09 14.31 -23.63
C LEU A 173 7.26 15.80 -23.30
N GLN A 174 6.30 16.62 -23.69
CA GLN A 174 6.29 18.08 -23.51
C GLN A 174 5.00 18.51 -22.82
N CYS A 175 4.94 19.74 -22.29
CA CYS A 175 3.70 20.27 -21.69
C CYS A 175 2.48 20.16 -22.62
N THR A 176 2.71 20.24 -23.94
CA THR A 176 1.64 20.13 -24.95
C THR A 176 1.06 18.73 -25.13
N ALA A 177 1.66 17.70 -24.52
CA ALA A 177 1.05 16.37 -24.47
C ALA A 177 -0.22 16.39 -23.59
N CYS A 178 -0.20 17.17 -22.51
CA CYS A 178 -1.28 17.28 -21.55
C CYS A 178 -2.12 18.56 -21.75
N HIS A 179 -1.52 19.67 -22.18
CA HIS A 179 -2.19 20.97 -22.29
C HIS A 179 -2.26 21.49 -23.74
N ASP A 180 -3.36 22.16 -24.12
CA ASP A 180 -3.46 22.93 -25.36
C ASP A 180 -3.53 24.43 -25.04
N PRO A 181 -2.50 25.23 -25.33
CA PRO A 181 -2.49 26.65 -24.96
C PRO A 181 -3.57 27.47 -25.67
N HIS A 182 -4.17 26.96 -26.75
CA HIS A 182 -5.17 27.65 -27.56
C HIS A 182 -6.62 27.24 -27.26
N ARG A 183 -6.83 26.14 -26.55
CA ARG A 183 -8.17 25.54 -26.32
C ARG A 183 -8.29 25.04 -24.89
N ASN A 184 -9.45 25.23 -24.28
CA ASN A 184 -9.71 24.80 -22.90
C ASN A 184 -10.91 23.83 -22.86
N PRO A 185 -10.83 22.70 -23.59
CA PRO A 185 -11.98 21.79 -23.75
C PRO A 185 -12.32 21.13 -22.42
N PHE A 186 -11.31 20.92 -21.58
CA PHE A 186 -11.37 20.53 -20.18
C PHE A 186 -10.76 21.66 -19.33
N SER A 187 -10.94 21.65 -18.01
CA SER A 187 -10.29 22.64 -17.13
C SER A 187 -8.77 22.63 -17.31
N ASP A 188 -8.12 23.75 -16.97
CA ASP A 188 -6.64 23.87 -16.97
C ASP A 188 -5.98 23.56 -18.31
N PHE A 189 -6.67 23.84 -19.41
CA PHE A 189 -6.24 23.63 -20.79
C PHE A 189 -5.95 22.18 -21.14
N LEU A 190 -6.45 21.22 -20.36
CA LEU A 190 -6.15 19.81 -20.60
C LEU A 190 -6.69 19.35 -21.97
N THR A 191 -5.93 18.48 -22.62
CA THR A 191 -6.28 17.89 -23.93
C THR A 191 -7.26 16.72 -23.79
N VAL A 192 -7.34 16.14 -22.59
CA VAL A 192 -8.18 15.00 -22.18
C VAL A 192 -8.77 15.26 -20.79
N SER A 193 -9.89 14.62 -20.46
CA SER A 193 -10.44 14.63 -19.10
C SER A 193 -9.49 13.95 -18.10
N THR A 194 -9.56 14.33 -16.83
CA THR A 194 -8.94 13.60 -15.72
C THR A 194 -9.90 12.67 -15.00
N LEU A 195 -11.18 12.69 -15.38
CA LEU A 195 -12.20 11.76 -14.85
C LEU A 195 -11.70 10.33 -15.03
N GLN A 196 -11.66 9.55 -13.95
CA GLN A 196 -11.19 8.16 -13.94
C GLN A 196 -9.75 8.01 -14.47
N SER A 197 -8.95 9.08 -14.36
CA SER A 197 -7.58 9.19 -14.86
C SER A 197 -7.42 8.91 -16.36
N GLU A 198 -8.41 9.30 -17.16
CA GLU A 198 -8.38 9.16 -18.63
C GLU A 198 -7.08 9.69 -19.24
N LEU A 199 -6.59 10.86 -18.83
CA LEU A 199 -5.31 11.41 -19.31
C LEU A 199 -4.11 10.52 -18.96
N CYS A 200 -4.01 10.06 -17.71
CA CYS A 200 -2.88 9.25 -17.24
C CYS A 200 -2.82 7.91 -17.98
N ALA A 201 -3.98 7.30 -18.25
CA ALA A 201 -4.11 6.02 -18.91
C ALA A 201 -3.66 6.00 -20.39
N TYR A 202 -3.38 7.17 -21.00
CA TYR A 202 -2.69 7.20 -22.30
C TYR A 202 -1.27 6.66 -22.20
N CYS A 203 -0.59 6.94 -21.08
CA CYS A 203 0.83 6.64 -20.91
C CYS A 203 1.09 5.56 -19.86
N HIS A 204 0.34 5.54 -18.76
CA HIS A 204 0.55 4.62 -17.64
C HIS A 204 -0.44 3.45 -17.68
N GLN A 205 0.08 2.25 -17.96
CA GLN A 205 -0.63 0.99 -18.02
C GLN A 205 -0.23 0.13 -16.81
N LYS A 206 -0.73 0.53 -15.64
CA LYS A 206 -0.41 -0.13 -14.38
C LYS A 206 -0.95 -1.56 -14.32
N ASP A 207 -0.09 -2.50 -13.94
CA ASP A 207 -0.49 -3.87 -13.66
C ASP A 207 -1.55 -3.89 -12.55
N TYR A 208 -2.44 -4.88 -12.61
CA TYR A 208 -3.55 -5.11 -11.69
C TYR A 208 -4.65 -4.02 -11.62
N TRP A 209 -4.38 -2.80 -12.09
CA TRP A 209 -5.23 -1.62 -11.90
C TRP A 209 -6.70 -1.85 -12.28
N ASP A 210 -6.95 -2.59 -13.36
CA ASP A 210 -8.29 -2.86 -13.89
C ASP A 210 -9.28 -3.46 -12.90
N ASN A 211 -8.79 -4.15 -11.86
CA ASN A 211 -9.64 -4.86 -10.90
C ASN A 211 -9.50 -4.37 -9.46
N THR A 212 -8.81 -3.26 -9.22
CA THR A 212 -8.59 -2.77 -7.85
C THR A 212 -9.85 -2.19 -7.24
N SER A 213 -9.93 -2.23 -5.91
CA SER A 213 -10.97 -1.50 -5.19
C SER A 213 -10.86 0.01 -5.42
N HIS A 214 -9.64 0.56 -5.55
CA HIS A 214 -9.43 1.99 -5.79
C HIS A 214 -9.94 2.46 -7.16
N LYS A 215 -9.83 1.64 -8.20
CA LYS A 215 -10.38 1.97 -9.53
C LYS A 215 -11.91 1.89 -9.55
N LEU A 216 -12.48 0.91 -8.84
CA LEU A 216 -13.88 0.54 -8.98
C LEU A 216 -14.81 1.15 -7.93
N SER A 217 -14.27 1.73 -6.85
CA SER A 217 -15.06 2.15 -5.69
C SER A 217 -15.86 3.43 -5.94
N PRO A 218 -17.20 3.41 -5.79
CA PRO A 218 -18.03 4.60 -5.87
C PRO A 218 -18.10 5.36 -4.52
N ALA A 219 -17.25 5.01 -3.54
CA ALA A 219 -17.29 5.61 -2.21
C ALA A 219 -17.05 7.12 -2.27
N THR A 220 -17.76 7.84 -1.41
CA THR A 220 -17.74 9.30 -1.31
C THR A 220 -17.22 9.72 0.07
N TRP A 221 -16.47 10.80 0.13
CA TRP A 221 -16.16 11.45 1.40
C TRP A 221 -17.44 11.91 2.12
N ASN A 222 -17.54 11.59 3.41
CA ASN A 222 -18.71 11.90 4.24
C ASN A 222 -18.77 13.38 4.71
N GLY A 223 -17.77 14.20 4.39
CA GLY A 223 -17.66 15.61 4.78
C GLY A 223 -17.02 15.85 6.15
N ALA A 224 -16.48 14.83 6.81
CA ALA A 224 -15.78 14.94 8.09
C ALA A 224 -14.25 14.81 7.92
N GLY A 225 -13.49 15.58 8.70
CA GLY A 225 -12.03 15.63 8.55
C GLY A 225 -11.58 16.52 7.39
N ASN A 226 -10.42 16.21 6.82
CA ASN A 226 -9.91 16.88 5.63
C ASN A 226 -10.57 16.31 4.37
N ASP A 227 -10.74 17.15 3.35
CA ASP A 227 -11.19 16.72 2.04
C ASP A 227 -10.03 16.00 1.32
N PRO A 228 -10.12 14.69 1.05
CA PRO A 228 -9.05 13.93 0.38
C PRO A 228 -8.84 14.38 -1.07
N TRP A 229 -9.80 15.09 -1.68
CA TRP A 229 -9.81 15.46 -3.10
C TRP A 229 -9.70 16.98 -3.29
N PHE A 230 -8.93 17.65 -2.44
CA PHE A 230 -8.79 19.11 -2.41
C PHE A 230 -8.36 19.77 -3.74
N HIS A 231 -7.81 18.99 -4.69
CA HIS A 231 -7.28 19.46 -5.96
C HIS A 231 -8.05 18.94 -7.19
N THR A 232 -9.11 18.15 -7.00
CA THR A 232 -9.96 17.67 -8.10
C THR A 232 -11.41 18.15 -7.92
N PRO A 233 -12.24 18.14 -8.99
CA PRO A 233 -13.65 18.45 -8.88
C PRO A 233 -14.53 17.21 -8.61
N TYR A 234 -13.94 16.03 -8.39
CA TYR A 234 -14.65 14.75 -8.35
C TYR A 234 -14.97 14.31 -6.92
N SER A 235 -16.08 13.60 -6.76
CA SER A 235 -16.62 13.26 -5.43
C SER A 235 -16.58 11.78 -5.10
N THR A 236 -16.03 10.92 -5.97
CA THR A 236 -15.93 9.48 -5.74
C THR A 236 -14.49 9.00 -5.87
N VAL A 237 -14.14 7.93 -5.17
CA VAL A 237 -12.81 7.30 -5.30
C VAL A 237 -12.54 6.92 -6.76
N SER A 238 -13.50 6.28 -7.46
CA SER A 238 -13.34 5.86 -8.85
C SER A 238 -13.16 7.03 -9.82
N ASP A 239 -13.86 8.15 -9.60
CA ASP A 239 -13.75 9.32 -10.50
C ASP A 239 -12.43 10.07 -10.30
N ASN A 240 -11.90 10.09 -9.07
CA ASN A 240 -10.58 10.61 -8.75
C ASN A 240 -9.44 9.69 -9.23
N ALA A 241 -9.64 8.37 -9.19
CA ALA A 241 -8.71 7.35 -9.67
C ALA A 241 -7.26 7.57 -9.19
N CYS A 242 -6.28 7.78 -10.07
CA CYS A 242 -4.88 7.98 -9.70
C CYS A 242 -4.68 9.24 -8.83
N GLU A 243 -5.52 10.27 -8.99
CA GLU A 243 -5.41 11.53 -8.25
C GLU A 243 -5.90 11.43 -6.80
N ASN A 244 -6.44 10.27 -6.38
CA ASN A 244 -6.61 10.00 -4.94
C ASN A 244 -5.26 10.06 -4.19
N CYS A 245 -4.17 9.66 -4.85
CA CYS A 245 -2.84 9.56 -4.22
C CYS A 245 -1.80 10.43 -4.92
N HIS A 246 -1.90 10.61 -6.24
CA HIS A 246 -0.91 11.32 -7.05
C HIS A 246 -1.37 12.72 -7.43
N ARG A 247 -0.40 13.64 -7.57
CA ARG A 247 -0.64 15.01 -8.01
C ARG A 247 0.39 15.41 -9.07
N PRO A 248 -0.02 15.66 -10.32
CA PRO A 248 0.94 15.92 -11.39
C PRO A 248 1.69 17.25 -11.24
N HIS A 249 1.18 18.20 -10.46
CA HIS A 249 1.80 19.51 -10.27
C HIS A 249 1.71 19.99 -8.83
N SER A 250 2.84 20.46 -8.30
CA SER A 250 2.95 20.88 -6.89
C SER A 250 2.60 19.77 -5.89
N ALA A 251 3.09 18.56 -6.16
CA ALA A 251 2.95 17.40 -5.28
C ALA A 251 3.56 17.67 -3.89
N GLY A 252 2.84 17.34 -2.82
CA GLY A 252 3.38 17.49 -1.46
C GLY A 252 4.53 16.51 -1.20
N GLY A 253 4.42 15.30 -1.76
CA GLY A 253 5.49 14.32 -1.84
C GLY A 253 6.17 14.41 -3.20
N HIS A 254 7.35 15.03 -3.24
CA HIS A 254 8.15 15.18 -4.46
C HIS A 254 8.46 13.83 -5.11
N LEU A 255 8.70 12.78 -4.30
CA LEU A 255 8.91 11.42 -4.79
C LEU A 255 7.57 10.81 -5.21
N ARG A 256 7.51 10.24 -6.42
CA ARG A 256 6.32 9.55 -6.98
C ARG A 256 5.09 10.44 -7.11
N LEU A 257 5.30 11.76 -6.97
CA LEU A 257 4.29 12.81 -7.07
C LEU A 257 3.09 12.56 -6.15
N MET A 258 3.36 12.19 -4.89
CA MET A 258 2.29 11.93 -3.92
C MET A 258 1.63 13.24 -3.45
N ASN A 259 0.34 13.18 -3.12
CA ASN A 259 -0.41 14.32 -2.57
C ASN A 259 0.28 14.87 -1.31
N HIS A 260 0.79 13.97 -0.47
CA HIS A 260 1.48 14.27 0.79
C HIS A 260 2.87 13.63 0.82
N PHE A 261 3.81 14.28 1.54
CA PHE A 261 5.15 13.74 1.74
C PHE A 261 5.15 12.44 2.57
N PRO A 262 4.47 12.37 3.73
CA PRO A 262 4.28 11.09 4.42
C PRO A 262 3.38 10.16 3.61
N GLU A 263 3.79 8.92 3.40
CA GLU A 263 3.00 7.90 2.71
C GLU A 263 1.64 7.71 3.40
N GLU A 264 1.65 7.66 4.74
CA GLU A 264 0.48 7.41 5.56
C GLU A 264 -0.62 8.43 5.33
N ASP A 265 -0.29 9.71 5.11
CA ASP A 265 -1.27 10.76 4.88
C ASP A 265 -2.03 10.53 3.57
N ASN A 266 -1.39 9.91 2.57
CA ASN A 266 -2.04 9.57 1.30
C ASN A 266 -3.06 8.41 1.45
N CYS A 267 -2.85 7.50 2.39
CA CYS A 267 -3.75 6.38 2.65
C CYS A 267 -4.82 6.72 3.71
N LEU A 268 -4.41 7.32 4.82
CA LEU A 268 -5.22 7.54 6.01
C LEU A 268 -6.17 8.74 5.88
N ASP A 269 -6.02 9.57 4.85
CA ASP A 269 -7.05 10.56 4.50
C ASP A 269 -8.38 9.90 4.13
N CYS A 270 -8.34 8.69 3.55
CA CYS A 270 -9.51 7.88 3.21
C CYS A 270 -9.79 6.74 4.22
N HIS A 271 -8.74 6.10 4.75
CA HIS A 271 -8.81 4.91 5.62
C HIS A 271 -8.94 5.24 7.12
N ASN A 272 -9.66 6.32 7.42
CA ASN A 272 -9.98 6.82 8.77
C ASN A 272 -11.49 6.74 9.09
N GLY A 273 -12.26 5.98 8.29
CA GLY A 273 -13.71 5.89 8.39
C GLY A 273 -14.50 7.01 7.70
N ASN A 274 -13.84 7.97 7.02
CA ASN A 274 -14.52 9.08 6.34
C ASN A 274 -14.80 8.84 4.85
N VAL A 275 -14.08 7.90 4.21
CA VAL A 275 -14.32 7.44 2.84
C VAL A 275 -14.49 5.93 2.82
N ALA A 276 -13.46 5.20 3.29
CA ALA A 276 -13.55 3.76 3.51
C ALA A 276 -14.46 3.47 4.71
N ALA A 277 -15.16 2.34 4.68
CA ALA A 277 -15.98 1.91 5.82
C ALA A 277 -15.10 1.46 7.00
N GLU A 278 -13.96 0.86 6.69
CA GLU A 278 -12.94 0.39 7.62
C GLU A 278 -12.05 1.55 8.10
N ASP A 279 -11.98 1.72 9.42
CA ASP A 279 -11.11 2.69 10.08
C ASP A 279 -9.80 2.02 10.52
N ILE A 280 -8.79 2.09 9.64
CA ILE A 280 -7.44 1.56 9.88
C ILE A 280 -6.68 2.49 10.81
N GLN A 281 -6.87 3.81 10.67
CA GLN A 281 -6.23 4.82 11.53
C GLN A 281 -6.49 4.55 13.01
N MET A 282 -7.71 4.17 13.38
CA MET A 282 -8.04 3.77 14.75
C MET A 282 -7.24 2.55 15.22
N GLN A 283 -6.98 1.56 14.36
CA GLN A 283 -6.21 0.38 14.75
C GLN A 283 -4.75 0.70 15.01
N LEU A 284 -4.17 1.58 14.18
CA LEU A 284 -2.77 2.05 14.31
C LEU A 284 -2.54 2.87 15.58
N GLY A 285 -3.61 3.40 16.21
CA GLY A 285 -3.55 4.08 17.50
C GLY A 285 -3.50 3.15 18.72
N LYS A 286 -3.57 1.82 18.54
CA LYS A 286 -3.55 0.85 19.64
C LYS A 286 -2.13 0.61 20.17
N GLN A 287 -2.04 0.08 21.39
CA GLN A 287 -0.78 -0.10 22.11
C GLN A 287 0.22 -1.01 21.37
N TYR A 288 -0.25 -2.08 20.74
CA TYR A 288 0.58 -3.01 19.98
C TYR A 288 0.22 -2.89 18.51
N THR A 289 1.14 -2.43 17.68
CA THR A 289 0.88 -2.08 16.28
C THR A 289 2.12 -2.26 15.43
N HIS A 290 1.93 -2.43 14.13
CA HIS A 290 2.98 -2.10 13.17
C HIS A 290 3.08 -0.58 13.11
N ASP A 291 4.16 -0.04 13.64
CA ASP A 291 4.35 1.40 13.80
C ASP A 291 4.75 2.07 12.48
N VAL A 292 3.74 2.59 11.79
CA VAL A 292 3.89 3.36 10.54
C VAL A 292 4.36 4.79 10.80
N TYR A 293 3.94 5.40 11.92
CA TYR A 293 4.20 6.82 12.16
C TYR A 293 5.65 7.15 12.54
N SER A 294 6.37 6.24 13.21
CA SER A 294 7.76 6.51 13.59
C SER A 294 8.78 6.24 12.49
N ARG A 295 8.35 5.58 11.40
CA ARG A 295 9.21 5.14 10.30
C ARG A 295 8.79 5.67 8.93
N SER A 296 7.90 6.66 8.87
CA SER A 296 7.44 7.31 7.63
C SER A 296 8.58 7.78 6.72
N GLY A 297 8.45 7.53 5.42
CA GLY A 297 9.39 7.96 4.38
C GLY A 297 10.67 7.13 4.32
N VAL A 298 10.66 5.92 4.88
CA VAL A 298 11.74 4.94 4.77
C VAL A 298 11.48 3.97 3.61
N HIS A 299 10.22 3.66 3.31
CA HIS A 299 9.82 2.74 2.27
C HIS A 299 10.31 3.19 0.89
N ASP A 300 10.88 2.23 0.16
CA ASP A 300 11.26 2.39 -1.22
C ASP A 300 10.87 1.15 -2.03
N PRO A 301 10.13 1.28 -3.15
CA PRO A 301 9.77 0.15 -3.99
C PRO A 301 10.96 -0.61 -4.58
N GLU A 302 12.18 -0.07 -4.56
CA GLU A 302 13.40 -0.77 -4.98
C GLU A 302 14.15 -1.46 -3.83
N GLU A 303 13.65 -1.39 -2.59
CA GLU A 303 14.32 -2.01 -1.46
C GLU A 303 14.39 -3.55 -1.59
N PRO A 304 15.35 -4.22 -0.93
CA PRO A 304 15.49 -5.67 -1.06
C PRO A 304 14.29 -6.46 -0.50
N GLY A 305 14.09 -7.67 -1.03
CA GLY A 305 13.07 -8.59 -0.53
C GLY A 305 13.31 -9.05 0.92
N VAL A 306 14.56 -9.18 1.36
CA VAL A 306 14.88 -9.34 2.79
C VAL A 306 15.27 -7.98 3.32
N VAL A 307 14.47 -7.40 4.23
CA VAL A 307 14.78 -6.07 4.76
C VAL A 307 15.92 -6.14 5.78
N GLU A 308 16.89 -5.24 5.62
CA GLU A 308 18.05 -5.12 6.52
C GLU A 308 17.72 -4.35 7.81
N VAL A 309 16.83 -3.36 7.69
CA VAL A 309 16.30 -2.58 8.80
C VAL A 309 14.78 -2.62 8.68
N ARG A 310 14.13 -3.26 9.66
CA ARG A 310 12.68 -3.41 9.65
C ARG A 310 12.00 -2.07 9.88
N HIS A 311 11.12 -1.74 8.95
CA HIS A 311 10.09 -0.73 9.09
C HIS A 311 8.76 -1.34 8.61
N ALA A 312 7.69 -0.56 8.73
CA ALA A 312 6.40 -0.90 8.19
C ALA A 312 5.72 0.39 7.79
N GLU A 313 5.48 0.57 6.50
CA GLU A 313 4.56 1.55 5.91
C GLU A 313 3.43 0.77 5.21
N CYS A 314 2.50 1.46 4.54
CA CYS A 314 1.36 0.81 3.93
C CYS A 314 1.79 -0.03 2.72
N GLU A 315 2.70 0.50 1.90
CA GLU A 315 3.23 -0.13 0.69
C GLU A 315 4.18 -1.31 0.99
N ASP A 316 4.64 -1.46 2.24
CA ASP A 316 5.40 -2.64 2.66
C ASP A 316 4.56 -3.92 2.67
N CYS A 317 3.25 -3.78 2.84
CA CYS A 317 2.29 -4.87 2.97
C CYS A 317 1.23 -4.89 1.88
N HIS A 318 0.96 -3.74 1.26
CA HIS A 318 -0.09 -3.56 0.27
C HIS A 318 0.48 -3.02 -1.03
N ASN A 319 -0.15 -3.37 -2.14
CA ASN A 319 0.08 -2.70 -3.41
C ASN A 319 -1.20 -1.93 -3.77
N PRO A 320 -1.23 -0.59 -3.65
CA PRO A 320 -2.44 0.19 -3.88
C PRO A 320 -2.97 0.05 -5.32
N HIS A 321 -2.10 -0.32 -6.27
CA HIS A 321 -2.47 -0.62 -7.66
C HIS A 321 -2.99 -2.04 -7.88
N ALA A 322 -3.01 -2.90 -6.87
CA ALA A 322 -3.52 -4.27 -6.95
C ALA A 322 -4.58 -4.62 -5.89
N SER A 323 -4.61 -3.90 -4.76
CA SER A 323 -5.49 -4.20 -3.63
C SER A 323 -6.96 -4.26 -4.01
N ARG A 324 -7.60 -5.40 -3.72
CA ARG A 324 -9.01 -5.66 -4.03
C ARG A 324 -9.66 -6.66 -3.07
N GLU A 325 -10.99 -6.63 -3.01
CA GLU A 325 -11.79 -7.60 -2.27
C GLU A 325 -11.82 -8.98 -2.97
N LEU A 326 -10.73 -9.73 -2.86
CA LEU A 326 -10.62 -11.09 -3.36
C LEU A 326 -10.14 -12.05 -2.27
N PRO A 327 -11.03 -12.79 -1.58
CA PRO A 327 -10.64 -13.78 -0.59
C PRO A 327 -9.85 -14.93 -1.23
N ALA A 328 -8.93 -15.51 -0.45
CA ALA A 328 -8.19 -16.71 -0.83
C ALA A 328 -8.16 -17.71 0.35
N PRO A 329 -8.19 -19.02 0.10
CA PRO A 329 -8.00 -20.01 1.15
C PRO A 329 -6.52 -20.07 1.55
N ALA A 330 -6.25 -20.30 2.84
CA ALA A 330 -4.88 -20.45 3.34
C ALA A 330 -4.13 -21.61 2.62
N PRO A 331 -2.83 -21.42 2.31
CA PRO A 331 -2.00 -20.26 2.67
C PRO A 331 -1.93 -19.18 1.57
N ASN A 332 -2.73 -19.29 0.51
CA ASN A 332 -2.62 -18.42 -0.66
C ASN A 332 -2.80 -16.93 -0.30
N ALA A 333 -1.98 -16.09 -0.91
CA ALA A 333 -2.12 -14.64 -0.83
C ALA A 333 -3.52 -14.23 -1.35
N ASN A 334 -4.17 -13.31 -0.63
CA ASN A 334 -5.47 -12.78 -1.00
C ASN A 334 -5.31 -11.45 -1.76
N GLY A 335 -6.41 -10.90 -2.28
CA GLY A 335 -6.43 -9.67 -3.06
C GLY A 335 -5.98 -8.42 -2.32
N PHE A 336 -5.94 -8.40 -0.98
CA PHE A 336 -5.50 -7.23 -0.22
C PHE A 336 -3.97 -7.07 -0.25
N ILE A 337 -3.25 -8.19 -0.42
CA ILE A 337 -1.78 -8.28 -0.49
C ILE A 337 -1.33 -8.81 -1.86
N GLU A 338 -2.14 -8.63 -2.89
CA GLU A 338 -1.79 -9.04 -4.26
C GLU A 338 -0.69 -8.13 -4.82
N GLY A 339 0.24 -8.67 -5.60
CA GLY A 339 1.28 -7.87 -6.26
C GLY A 339 2.33 -7.28 -5.32
N VAL A 340 2.46 -7.79 -4.08
CA VAL A 340 3.51 -7.37 -3.13
C VAL A 340 4.68 -8.36 -3.14
N ARG A 341 5.83 -7.89 -2.68
CA ARG A 341 7.07 -8.67 -2.57
C ARG A 341 7.15 -9.40 -1.24
N GLY A 342 7.92 -10.49 -1.20
CA GLY A 342 8.13 -11.25 0.02
C GLY A 342 9.31 -12.20 -0.05
N VAL A 343 9.35 -13.16 0.89
CA VAL A 343 10.41 -14.15 1.04
C VAL A 343 9.78 -15.52 1.24
N ASN A 344 10.13 -16.49 0.40
CA ASN A 344 9.59 -17.85 0.53
C ASN A 344 10.23 -18.64 1.68
N SER A 345 9.74 -19.85 1.94
CA SER A 345 10.23 -20.73 3.02
C SER A 345 11.72 -21.11 2.89
N ALA A 346 12.26 -21.09 1.67
CA ALA A 346 13.68 -21.30 1.41
C ALA A 346 14.56 -20.05 1.69
N GLY A 347 13.97 -18.93 2.10
CA GLY A 347 14.68 -17.66 2.35
C GLY A 347 15.02 -16.90 1.06
N VAL A 348 14.33 -17.21 -0.05
CA VAL A 348 14.55 -16.55 -1.35
C VAL A 348 13.48 -15.49 -1.58
N ALA A 349 13.90 -14.31 -2.01
CA ALA A 349 12.98 -13.23 -2.39
C ALA A 349 12.06 -13.67 -3.54
N VAL A 350 10.78 -13.32 -3.42
CA VAL A 350 9.73 -13.58 -4.42
C VAL A 350 8.98 -12.30 -4.72
N ASP A 351 8.65 -12.11 -6.00
CA ASP A 351 7.89 -10.97 -6.50
C ASP A 351 7.05 -11.40 -7.71
N PRO A 352 5.71 -11.47 -7.61
CA PRO A 352 4.91 -11.24 -6.40
C PRO A 352 4.85 -12.48 -5.50
N ILE A 353 4.45 -12.29 -4.23
CA ILE A 353 4.12 -13.40 -3.32
C ILE A 353 2.99 -14.28 -3.88
N GLN A 354 3.03 -15.56 -3.51
CA GLN A 354 1.98 -16.54 -3.78
C GLN A 354 1.24 -16.94 -2.49
N TYR A 355 1.91 -16.84 -1.34
CA TYR A 355 1.35 -17.22 -0.03
C TYR A 355 1.48 -16.08 0.99
N GLN A 356 0.50 -15.93 1.89
CA GLN A 356 0.47 -14.83 2.87
C GLN A 356 1.73 -14.82 3.76
N TYR A 357 2.22 -15.99 4.17
CA TYR A 357 3.39 -16.07 5.04
C TYR A 357 4.65 -15.48 4.39
N GLU A 358 4.72 -15.43 3.06
CA GLU A 358 5.90 -14.89 2.35
C GLU A 358 6.04 -13.39 2.58
N LEU A 359 4.92 -12.67 2.71
CA LEU A 359 4.93 -11.27 3.13
C LEU A 359 5.48 -11.13 4.56
N CYS A 360 5.02 -11.97 5.49
CA CYS A 360 5.47 -11.91 6.88
C CYS A 360 6.98 -12.21 6.98
N TYR A 361 7.47 -13.17 6.22
CA TYR A 361 8.88 -13.58 6.25
C TYR A 361 9.84 -12.50 5.77
N ARG A 362 9.35 -11.56 4.94
CA ARG A 362 10.10 -10.37 4.51
C ARG A 362 10.83 -9.66 5.66
N CYS A 363 10.16 -9.58 6.81
CA CYS A 363 10.64 -8.86 8.01
C CYS A 363 10.82 -9.76 9.25
N HIS A 364 10.10 -10.87 9.33
CA HIS A 364 10.07 -11.73 10.51
C HIS A 364 10.92 -13.01 10.37
N ALA A 365 11.56 -13.25 9.23
CA ALA A 365 12.39 -14.44 9.00
C ALA A 365 13.89 -14.15 9.09
N ASP A 366 14.53 -13.78 7.97
CA ASP A 366 15.99 -13.67 7.91
C ASP A 366 16.52 -12.27 8.31
N SER A 367 15.63 -11.28 8.46
CA SER A 367 16.01 -9.91 8.84
C SER A 367 16.85 -9.89 10.13
N PRO A 368 17.94 -9.09 10.17
CA PRO A 368 18.83 -9.05 11.33
C PRO A 368 18.14 -8.57 12.62
N ASP A 369 17.22 -7.62 12.51
CA ASP A 369 16.51 -6.96 13.62
C ASP A 369 15.08 -7.51 13.85
N LYS A 370 14.82 -8.72 13.35
CA LYS A 370 13.55 -9.43 13.60
C LYS A 370 13.24 -9.53 15.11
N PRO A 371 11.95 -9.52 15.49
CA PRO A 371 11.56 -9.67 16.89
C PRO A 371 12.03 -11.01 17.48
N ALA A 372 12.46 -10.99 18.74
CA ALA A 372 12.65 -12.21 19.51
C ALA A 372 11.33 -12.66 20.16
N SER A 373 11.21 -13.96 20.44
CA SER A 373 10.08 -14.48 21.21
C SER A 373 9.98 -13.77 22.58
N PRO A 374 8.78 -13.35 23.02
CA PRO A 374 8.59 -12.76 24.34
C PRO A 374 8.73 -13.80 25.47
N THR A 375 8.70 -15.10 25.15
CA THR A 375 8.87 -16.19 26.10
C THR A 375 10.25 -16.82 25.92
N SER A 376 11.07 -16.82 26.97
CA SER A 376 12.32 -17.60 26.96
C SER A 376 11.99 -19.09 26.94
N ARG A 377 12.41 -19.76 25.88
CA ARG A 377 12.15 -21.18 25.62
C ARG A 377 13.38 -22.03 25.89
N GLN A 378 13.17 -23.33 26.07
CA GLN A 378 14.27 -24.31 26.07
C GLN A 378 14.98 -24.35 24.72
N ILE A 379 14.21 -24.37 23.64
CA ILE A 379 14.69 -24.26 22.26
C ILE A 379 14.30 -22.87 21.77
N GLU A 380 15.30 -22.00 21.57
CA GLU A 380 15.07 -20.69 20.96
C GLU A 380 15.33 -20.76 19.45
N GLN A 381 14.32 -20.34 18.72
CA GLN A 381 14.35 -19.99 17.30
C GLN A 381 13.55 -18.68 17.20
N ASN A 382 14.04 -17.70 16.45
CA ASN A 382 13.34 -16.42 16.26
C ASN A 382 13.12 -16.11 14.77
N ASN A 383 13.64 -16.95 13.88
CA ASN A 383 13.40 -16.85 12.45
C ASN A 383 12.11 -17.62 12.15
N VAL A 384 11.03 -16.89 11.88
CA VAL A 384 9.67 -17.46 11.82
C VAL A 384 9.53 -18.51 10.70
N ARG A 385 10.24 -18.36 9.56
CA ARG A 385 10.23 -19.41 8.52
C ARG A 385 10.89 -20.71 8.96
N LEU A 386 11.87 -20.64 9.88
CA LEU A 386 12.51 -21.82 10.45
C LEU A 386 11.67 -22.44 11.58
N GLU A 387 10.78 -21.68 12.21
CA GLU A 387 9.80 -22.20 13.18
C GLU A 387 8.71 -23.02 12.47
N PHE A 388 8.26 -22.57 11.29
CA PHE A 388 7.24 -23.24 10.48
C PHE A 388 7.78 -24.21 9.42
N ASP A 389 9.09 -24.46 9.38
CA ASP A 389 9.70 -25.41 8.45
C ASP A 389 8.99 -26.77 8.54
N ILE A 390 8.53 -27.28 7.40
CA ILE A 390 7.71 -28.51 7.34
C ILE A 390 8.45 -29.77 7.79
N GLY A 391 9.78 -29.73 7.90
CA GLY A 391 10.61 -30.79 8.46
C GLY A 391 10.68 -30.78 9.99
N ASN A 392 10.10 -29.78 10.65
CA ASN A 392 10.10 -29.67 12.09
C ASN A 392 9.22 -30.76 12.76
N PRO A 393 9.62 -31.27 13.95
CA PRO A 393 8.85 -32.27 14.69
C PRO A 393 7.42 -31.83 15.03
N SER A 394 7.19 -30.54 15.23
CA SER A 394 5.85 -29.98 15.35
C SER A 394 5.84 -28.48 15.02
N TYR A 395 4.73 -28.02 14.47
CA TYR A 395 4.45 -26.64 14.07
C TYR A 395 2.94 -26.44 13.89
N HIS A 396 2.45 -25.21 14.02
CA HIS A 396 1.10 -24.85 13.56
C HIS A 396 1.06 -24.75 12.02
N PRO A 397 -0.08 -25.08 11.39
CA PRO A 397 -0.12 -25.34 9.96
C PRO A 397 -0.21 -24.05 9.12
N ILE A 398 0.90 -23.32 9.01
CA ILE A 398 1.03 -22.11 8.18
C ILE A 398 1.51 -22.44 6.76
N GLU A 399 2.62 -23.17 6.62
CA GLU A 399 3.17 -23.55 5.31
C GLU A 399 2.53 -24.80 4.73
N ALA A 400 2.13 -25.73 5.59
CA ALA A 400 1.52 -27.01 5.26
C ALA A 400 0.70 -27.54 6.43
N ALA A 401 -0.05 -28.63 6.22
CA ALA A 401 -0.69 -29.36 7.30
C ALA A 401 0.33 -29.77 8.38
N GLY A 402 -0.12 -29.75 9.64
CA GLY A 402 0.72 -30.09 10.80
C GLY A 402 1.12 -31.57 10.80
N GLN A 403 2.20 -31.90 11.52
CA GLN A 403 2.69 -33.29 11.63
C GLN A 403 1.75 -34.21 12.45
N ASN A 404 0.99 -33.64 13.39
CA ASN A 404 0.10 -34.40 14.26
C ASN A 404 -1.17 -34.82 13.51
N ASN A 405 -1.37 -36.13 13.36
CA ASN A 405 -2.52 -36.71 12.64
C ASN A 405 -3.74 -37.02 13.53
N ASN A 406 -3.71 -36.59 14.79
CA ASN A 406 -4.80 -36.77 15.75
C ASN A 406 -4.85 -35.56 16.68
N VAL A 407 -5.72 -34.60 16.37
CA VAL A 407 -5.90 -33.37 17.14
C VAL A 407 -7.39 -33.26 17.52
N PRO A 408 -7.85 -34.07 18.49
CA PRO A 408 -9.29 -34.23 18.78
C PRO A 408 -9.97 -32.97 19.29
N SER A 409 -9.19 -31.98 19.72
CA SER A 409 -9.71 -30.69 20.17
C SER A 409 -10.09 -29.75 19.02
N LEU A 410 -9.76 -30.02 17.76
CA LEU A 410 -10.06 -29.06 16.68
C LEU A 410 -11.58 -28.81 16.57
N LEU A 411 -11.96 -27.52 16.60
CA LEU A 411 -13.33 -27.09 16.37
C LEU A 411 -13.66 -27.17 14.87
N PRO A 412 -14.84 -27.67 14.47
CA PRO A 412 -15.28 -27.58 13.08
C PRO A 412 -15.30 -26.12 12.59
N PRO A 413 -14.85 -25.84 11.35
CA PRO A 413 -14.52 -26.78 10.28
C PRO A 413 -13.05 -27.26 10.26
N TYR A 414 -12.24 -26.96 11.27
CA TYR A 414 -10.83 -27.34 11.29
C TYR A 414 -10.66 -28.86 11.40
N THR A 415 -9.64 -29.35 10.69
CA THR A 415 -9.18 -30.75 10.69
C THR A 415 -7.65 -30.77 10.71
N GLU A 416 -7.04 -31.93 10.89
CA GLU A 416 -5.58 -32.08 10.85
C GLU A 416 -4.97 -31.72 9.48
N ALA A 417 -5.79 -31.65 8.43
CA ALA A 417 -5.37 -31.21 7.09
C ALA A 417 -5.54 -29.70 6.86
N SER A 418 -6.11 -28.97 7.81
CA SER A 418 -6.34 -27.52 7.67
C SER A 418 -5.01 -26.76 7.68
N ILE A 419 -4.96 -25.72 6.85
CA ILE A 419 -3.91 -24.70 6.85
C ILE A 419 -4.57 -23.40 7.32
N ILE A 420 -3.85 -22.60 8.10
CA ILE A 420 -4.29 -21.31 8.64
C ILE A 420 -3.36 -20.19 8.17
N PHE A 421 -3.82 -18.96 8.34
CA PHE A 421 -3.06 -17.75 8.05
C PHE A 421 -2.27 -17.26 9.27
N CYS A 422 -1.18 -16.53 9.05
CA CYS A 422 -0.53 -15.76 10.12
C CYS A 422 -1.55 -14.80 10.79
N SER A 423 -2.43 -14.22 9.96
CA SER A 423 -3.47 -13.29 10.39
C SER A 423 -4.64 -13.93 11.15
N ASP A 424 -4.71 -15.26 11.26
CA ASP A 424 -5.71 -15.90 12.12
C ASP A 424 -5.37 -15.72 13.61
N CYS A 425 -4.08 -15.55 13.93
CA CYS A 425 -3.59 -15.25 15.27
C CYS A 425 -3.18 -13.78 15.43
N HIS A 426 -2.50 -13.20 14.42
CA HIS A 426 -2.01 -11.82 14.44
C HIS A 426 -2.90 -10.89 13.62
N ALA A 427 -3.83 -10.21 14.27
CA ALA A 427 -4.75 -9.29 13.61
C ALA A 427 -5.25 -8.22 14.58
N SER A 428 -5.88 -7.21 14.01
CA SER A 428 -6.56 -6.19 14.80
C SER A 428 -7.68 -6.81 15.64
N ASP A 429 -7.73 -6.48 16.93
CA ASP A 429 -8.75 -7.02 17.84
C ASP A 429 -10.12 -6.33 17.66
N GLY A 430 -11.18 -7.12 17.79
CA GLY A 430 -12.56 -6.66 17.69
C GLY A 430 -13.29 -7.20 16.45
N SER A 431 -14.60 -7.45 16.58
CA SER A 431 -15.40 -8.09 15.51
C SER A 431 -15.68 -7.18 14.30
N ALA A 432 -15.47 -5.87 14.45
CA ALA A 432 -15.62 -4.88 13.39
C ALA A 432 -14.28 -4.27 12.97
N ALA A 433 -13.16 -4.84 13.45
CA ALA A 433 -11.84 -4.34 13.09
C ALA A 433 -11.51 -4.71 11.64
N PRO A 434 -10.80 -3.83 10.90
CA PRO A 434 -10.24 -4.16 9.60
C PRO A 434 -9.38 -5.44 9.69
N ALA A 435 -9.50 -6.30 8.69
CA ALA A 435 -8.72 -7.54 8.65
C ALA A 435 -7.22 -7.24 8.52
N GLY A 436 -6.38 -8.02 9.20
CA GLY A 436 -4.92 -7.88 9.14
C GLY A 436 -4.29 -7.23 10.40
N PRO A 437 -2.95 -7.28 10.51
CA PRO A 437 -2.21 -6.98 11.72
C PRO A 437 -1.90 -5.48 11.91
N HIS A 438 -2.89 -4.59 11.75
CA HIS A 438 -2.67 -3.14 11.93
C HIS A 438 -2.36 -2.80 13.39
N GLY A 439 -3.24 -3.19 14.33
CA GLY A 439 -2.98 -2.98 15.75
C GLY A 439 -3.98 -3.65 16.67
N SER A 440 -3.52 -4.02 17.87
CA SER A 440 -4.29 -4.72 18.89
C SER A 440 -4.08 -4.13 20.29
N ILE A 441 -5.08 -4.28 21.15
CA ILE A 441 -4.92 -4.07 22.60
C ILE A 441 -4.14 -5.23 23.26
N TYR A 442 -4.02 -6.38 22.59
CA TYR A 442 -3.30 -7.55 23.09
C TYR A 442 -1.84 -7.55 22.61
N PRO A 443 -0.88 -7.95 23.47
CA PRO A 443 0.54 -8.03 23.13
C PRO A 443 0.82 -8.78 21.82
N GLN A 444 1.90 -8.42 21.11
CA GLN A 444 2.29 -9.04 19.83
C GLN A 444 1.21 -8.96 18.72
N ILE A 445 0.32 -7.96 18.79
CA ILE A 445 -0.75 -7.74 17.81
C ILE A 445 -1.67 -8.98 17.71
N LEU A 446 -1.94 -9.62 18.85
CA LEU A 446 -2.80 -10.80 18.87
C LEU A 446 -4.26 -10.41 18.67
N LYS A 447 -5.00 -11.19 17.88
CA LYS A 447 -6.41 -10.97 17.59
C LYS A 447 -7.30 -11.12 18.84
N PHE A 448 -6.87 -11.99 19.75
CA PHE A 448 -7.59 -12.32 20.97
C PHE A 448 -6.62 -12.42 22.15
N GLN A 449 -7.17 -12.34 23.35
CA GLN A 449 -6.41 -12.44 24.58
C GLN A 449 -5.71 -13.80 24.70
N TYR A 450 -4.44 -13.75 25.11
CA TYR A 450 -3.62 -14.90 25.43
C TYR A 450 -2.70 -14.56 26.58
N GLU A 451 -3.06 -15.00 27.78
CA GLU A 451 -2.25 -14.82 28.97
C GLU A 451 -1.11 -15.84 29.03
N THR A 452 0.10 -15.37 29.34
CA THR A 452 1.31 -16.19 29.39
C THR A 452 1.96 -16.23 30.77
N ALA A 453 1.47 -15.41 31.70
CA ALA A 453 1.97 -15.34 33.06
C ALA A 453 1.61 -16.60 33.84
N ASP A 454 2.56 -17.08 34.66
CA ASP A 454 2.31 -18.18 35.59
C ASP A 454 1.25 -17.82 36.63
N PHE A 455 0.55 -18.83 37.15
CA PHE A 455 -0.60 -18.68 38.06
C PHE A 455 -1.77 -17.88 37.47
N THR A 456 -1.92 -17.86 36.15
CA THR A 456 -3.10 -17.29 35.49
C THR A 456 -4.28 -18.24 35.63
N VAL A 457 -5.32 -17.78 36.32
CA VAL A 457 -6.58 -18.53 36.46
C VAL A 457 -7.19 -18.78 35.08
N GLU A 458 -7.42 -20.04 34.77
CA GLU A 458 -8.00 -20.45 33.49
C GLU A 458 -9.41 -19.89 33.27
N SER A 459 -9.61 -19.33 32.08
CA SER A 459 -10.94 -19.02 31.55
C SER A 459 -10.92 -19.04 30.04
N TYR A 460 -12.10 -19.13 29.42
CA TYR A 460 -12.22 -19.00 27.97
C TYR A 460 -11.60 -17.69 27.47
N GLN A 461 -11.77 -16.60 28.23
CA GLN A 461 -11.27 -15.29 27.85
C GLN A 461 -9.73 -15.20 27.98
N ALA A 462 -9.13 -15.78 29.03
CA ALA A 462 -7.69 -15.73 29.26
C ALA A 462 -6.88 -16.45 28.15
N TYR A 463 -7.43 -17.52 27.58
CA TYR A 463 -6.80 -18.31 26.52
C TYR A 463 -7.62 -18.33 25.23
N ARG A 464 -8.37 -17.25 24.98
CA ARG A 464 -9.31 -17.17 23.87
C ARG A 464 -8.63 -17.45 22.54
N LEU A 465 -7.43 -16.94 22.32
CA LEU A 465 -6.65 -17.18 21.10
C LEU A 465 -6.57 -18.66 20.72
N CYS A 466 -6.28 -19.54 21.70
CA CYS A 466 -6.21 -20.98 21.48
C CYS A 466 -7.60 -21.58 21.27
N TYR A 467 -8.59 -21.09 22.04
CA TYR A 467 -9.94 -21.65 22.03
C TYR A 467 -10.80 -21.28 20.82
N GLU A 468 -10.33 -20.40 19.95
CA GLU A 468 -10.97 -20.14 18.65
C GLU A 468 -10.79 -21.32 17.67
N CYS A 469 -9.72 -22.11 17.85
CA CYS A 469 -9.46 -23.30 17.03
C CYS A 469 -9.56 -24.60 17.82
N HIS A 470 -9.33 -24.57 19.14
CA HIS A 470 -9.34 -25.75 20.00
C HIS A 470 -10.47 -25.73 21.02
N ASP A 471 -11.28 -26.79 21.06
CA ASP A 471 -12.38 -26.97 21.99
C ASP A 471 -11.88 -27.11 23.44
N ARG A 472 -12.18 -26.09 24.25
CA ARG A 472 -11.88 -26.04 25.68
C ARG A 472 -12.42 -27.27 26.42
N GLN A 473 -13.60 -27.79 26.04
CA GLN A 473 -14.18 -28.96 26.70
C GLN A 473 -13.35 -30.21 26.47
N THR A 474 -12.88 -30.40 25.24
CA THR A 474 -12.03 -31.53 24.87
C THR A 474 -10.65 -31.43 25.53
N ILE A 475 -10.06 -30.22 25.60
CA ILE A 475 -8.75 -30.01 26.25
C ILE A 475 -8.79 -30.33 27.75
N ILE A 476 -9.76 -29.78 28.48
CA ILE A 476 -9.76 -29.76 29.96
C ILE A 476 -10.70 -30.82 30.56
N PHE A 477 -11.86 -31.04 29.95
CA PHE A 477 -12.96 -31.78 30.58
C PHE A 477 -13.25 -33.12 29.89
N SER A 478 -12.47 -33.51 28.88
CA SER A 478 -12.62 -34.83 28.27
C SER A 478 -12.30 -35.94 29.27
N ALA A 479 -13.10 -37.01 29.26
CA ALA A 479 -13.01 -38.14 30.19
C ALA A 479 -11.79 -39.06 29.96
N GLY A 480 -10.81 -38.64 29.16
CA GLY A 480 -9.57 -39.37 28.89
C GLY A 480 -8.50 -39.16 29.97
N SER A 481 -7.50 -40.05 30.04
CA SER A 481 -6.40 -39.95 31.00
C SER A 481 -5.64 -38.63 30.87
N PHE A 482 -5.34 -38.19 29.65
CA PHE A 482 -4.51 -37.00 29.45
C PHE A 482 -5.25 -35.68 29.73
N GLY A 483 -6.45 -35.47 29.16
CA GLY A 483 -7.22 -34.24 29.39
C GLY A 483 -7.56 -34.01 30.87
N GLN A 484 -8.02 -35.05 31.57
CA GLN A 484 -8.41 -34.91 32.97
C GLN A 484 -7.24 -34.97 33.97
N ARG A 485 -6.17 -35.74 33.70
CA ARG A 485 -5.05 -35.89 34.66
C ARG A 485 -3.91 -34.91 34.41
N VAL A 486 -3.74 -34.40 33.18
CA VAL A 486 -2.65 -33.49 32.82
C VAL A 486 -3.19 -32.08 32.63
N HIS A 487 -3.98 -31.85 31.59
CA HIS A 487 -4.44 -30.51 31.27
C HIS A 487 -5.28 -29.90 32.39
N ARG A 488 -6.28 -30.62 32.92
CA ARG A 488 -7.07 -30.08 34.03
C ARG A 488 -6.24 -29.86 35.29
N GLN A 489 -5.28 -30.73 35.58
CA GLN A 489 -4.43 -30.57 36.75
C GLN A 489 -3.59 -29.30 36.60
N HIS A 490 -2.80 -29.19 35.54
CA HIS A 490 -1.87 -28.08 35.37
C HIS A 490 -2.59 -26.77 35.04
N ILE A 491 -3.54 -26.78 34.09
CA ILE A 491 -4.18 -25.55 33.59
C ILE A 491 -5.22 -25.01 34.58
N VAL A 492 -5.98 -25.88 35.28
CA VAL A 492 -7.10 -25.44 36.16
C VAL A 492 -6.77 -25.54 37.64
N ASN A 493 -6.09 -26.59 38.10
CA ASN A 493 -5.84 -26.76 39.54
C ASN A 493 -4.56 -26.05 40.00
N GLU A 494 -3.60 -25.87 39.09
CA GLU A 494 -2.29 -25.26 39.36
C GLU A 494 -2.10 -23.93 38.63
N ASP A 495 -3.12 -23.47 37.87
CA ASP A 495 -3.12 -22.20 37.14
C ASP A 495 -1.90 -22.02 36.21
N THR A 496 -1.40 -23.11 35.63
CA THR A 496 -0.29 -23.11 34.68
C THR A 496 -0.78 -22.73 33.28
N PRO A 497 -0.24 -21.67 32.64
CA PRO A 497 -0.70 -21.24 31.32
C PRO A 497 -0.29 -22.24 30.23
N CYS A 498 -1.05 -22.30 29.13
CA CYS A 498 -0.69 -23.10 27.95
C CYS A 498 0.73 -22.80 27.46
N ASN A 499 1.14 -21.53 27.57
CA ASN A 499 2.46 -21.04 27.20
C ASN A 499 3.61 -21.70 27.98
N ALA A 500 3.37 -22.22 29.19
CA ALA A 500 4.41 -22.86 29.97
C ALA A 500 4.99 -24.11 29.28
N CYS A 501 4.16 -24.81 28.50
CA CYS A 501 4.52 -26.05 27.82
C CYS A 501 4.56 -25.92 26.30
N HIS A 502 3.62 -25.19 25.70
CA HIS A 502 3.44 -25.16 24.25
C HIS A 502 4.04 -23.90 23.62
N ASP A 503 4.83 -24.11 22.56
CA ASP A 503 5.27 -23.08 21.63
C ASP A 503 4.16 -22.78 20.62
N PRO A 504 3.70 -21.53 20.47
CA PRO A 504 2.65 -21.21 19.52
C PRO A 504 3.08 -21.28 18.04
N HIS A 505 4.37 -21.38 17.70
CA HIS A 505 4.80 -21.48 16.31
C HIS A 505 5.24 -22.90 15.93
N GLY A 506 6.47 -23.27 16.27
CA GLY A 506 7.02 -24.58 15.96
C GLY A 506 8.44 -24.74 16.51
N ILE A 507 8.93 -25.98 16.49
CA ILE A 507 10.23 -26.32 17.09
C ILE A 507 11.19 -26.76 16.00
N SER A 508 12.32 -26.07 15.86
CA SER A 508 13.33 -26.40 14.85
C SER A 508 13.82 -27.85 14.96
N SER A 509 13.82 -28.57 13.86
CA SER A 509 14.40 -29.92 13.73
C SER A 509 15.91 -30.00 13.99
N LEU A 510 16.61 -28.84 13.98
CA LEU A 510 18.04 -28.77 14.34
C LEU A 510 18.27 -28.87 15.85
N GLN A 511 17.25 -28.59 16.67
CA GLN A 511 17.35 -28.51 18.13
C GLN A 511 16.40 -29.49 18.82
N GLY A 512 15.22 -29.74 18.25
CA GLY A 512 14.22 -30.67 18.76
C GLY A 512 14.10 -31.95 17.95
N ASN A 513 13.25 -32.87 18.39
CA ASN A 513 13.00 -34.12 17.68
C ASN A 513 11.56 -34.64 17.83
N ALA A 514 11.17 -35.59 16.97
CA ALA A 514 9.82 -36.15 16.91
C ALA A 514 9.45 -37.09 18.07
N THR A 515 10.30 -37.21 19.09
CA THR A 515 9.98 -37.87 20.35
C THR A 515 9.80 -36.83 21.45
N ASN A 516 10.66 -35.81 21.51
CA ASN A 516 10.71 -34.95 22.69
C ASN A 516 9.99 -33.60 22.51
N ASN A 517 9.67 -33.25 21.27
CA ASN A 517 9.07 -31.98 20.89
C ASN A 517 7.88 -32.17 19.94
N THR A 518 7.14 -33.27 20.09
CA THR A 518 5.82 -33.40 19.46
C THR A 518 4.83 -32.47 20.15
N HIS A 519 3.67 -32.26 19.53
CA HIS A 519 2.58 -31.45 20.10
C HIS A 519 2.98 -30.04 20.55
N LEU A 520 3.94 -29.42 19.87
CA LEU A 520 4.47 -28.09 20.17
C LEU A 520 5.12 -27.96 21.55
N ILE A 521 5.56 -29.06 22.18
CA ILE A 521 6.13 -28.99 23.52
C ILE A 521 7.55 -28.41 23.48
N ASN A 522 7.69 -27.21 24.05
CA ASN A 522 8.92 -26.45 24.24
C ASN A 522 8.77 -25.58 25.50
N PHE A 523 9.36 -26.00 26.61
CA PHE A 523 9.03 -25.41 27.90
C PHE A 523 9.50 -23.96 28.04
N ALA A 524 8.67 -23.15 28.71
CA ALA A 524 9.04 -21.80 29.14
C ALA A 524 9.96 -21.91 30.37
N ILE A 525 11.24 -21.59 30.20
CA ILE A 525 12.27 -21.84 31.23
C ILE A 525 12.19 -20.91 32.44
N ALA A 526 11.35 -19.88 32.37
CA ALA A 526 11.01 -19.04 33.52
C ALA A 526 10.06 -19.75 34.51
N ILE A 527 9.32 -20.76 34.06
CA ILE A 527 8.31 -21.51 34.83
C ILE A 527 8.80 -22.92 35.13
N VAL A 528 9.36 -23.57 34.10
CA VAL A 528 9.77 -24.97 34.15
C VAL A 528 11.29 -25.08 34.21
N SER A 529 11.79 -25.92 35.10
CA SER A 529 13.22 -26.13 35.31
C SER A 529 13.63 -27.59 35.05
N PRO A 530 14.91 -27.88 34.77
CA PRO A 530 15.37 -29.26 34.59
C PRO A 530 15.12 -30.14 35.82
N ASP A 531 14.84 -31.41 35.59
CA ASP A 531 14.78 -32.44 36.62
C ASP A 531 16.10 -32.49 37.41
N PRO A 532 16.09 -32.26 38.74
CA PRO A 532 17.31 -32.23 39.54
C PRO A 532 18.02 -33.59 39.60
N ALA A 533 17.32 -34.71 39.35
CA ALA A 533 17.92 -36.04 39.38
C ALA A 533 18.67 -36.39 38.09
N SER A 534 18.09 -36.09 36.93
CA SER A 534 18.67 -36.44 35.63
C SER A 534 19.33 -35.28 34.89
N GLY A 535 19.05 -34.04 35.29
CA GLY A 535 19.47 -32.81 34.59
C GLY A 535 18.69 -32.56 33.28
N ARG A 536 17.69 -33.39 32.98
CA ARG A 536 16.91 -33.32 31.74
C ARG A 536 15.75 -32.33 31.89
N LEU A 537 15.44 -31.60 30.82
CA LEU A 537 14.22 -30.82 30.68
C LEU A 537 13.57 -31.27 29.37
N GLU A 538 12.67 -32.25 29.42
CA GLU A 538 12.00 -32.72 28.20
C GLU A 538 10.72 -33.50 28.49
N PHE A 539 9.82 -33.44 27.53
CA PHE A 539 8.74 -34.40 27.35
C PHE A 539 9.26 -35.55 26.48
N GLU A 540 8.73 -36.75 26.64
CA GLU A 540 8.92 -37.85 25.70
C GLU A 540 7.56 -38.41 25.29
N ASP A 541 7.28 -38.38 23.99
CA ASP A 541 6.12 -38.98 23.36
C ASP A 541 6.25 -40.51 23.31
N LEU A 542 5.34 -41.21 23.97
CA LEU A 542 5.28 -42.66 24.01
C LEU A 542 4.16 -43.21 23.11
N GLY A 543 3.61 -42.36 22.24
CA GLY A 543 2.53 -42.63 21.31
C GLY A 543 1.16 -42.19 21.82
N ASN A 544 0.12 -42.73 21.19
CA ASN A 544 -1.25 -42.21 21.34
C ASN A 544 -1.70 -42.02 22.79
N VAL A 545 -1.87 -40.75 23.19
CA VAL A 545 -2.32 -40.31 24.52
C VAL A 545 -1.43 -40.83 25.65
N ARG A 546 -0.12 -40.96 25.39
CA ARG A 546 0.87 -41.44 26.37
C ARG A 546 2.15 -40.64 26.25
N GLY A 547 2.63 -40.12 27.37
CA GLY A 547 3.93 -39.47 27.42
C GLY A 547 4.54 -39.52 28.80
N ARG A 548 5.77 -39.02 28.92
CA ARG A 548 6.41 -38.83 30.22
C ARG A 548 7.24 -37.56 30.23
N CYS A 549 7.39 -36.95 31.41
CA CYS A 549 8.17 -35.73 31.57
C CYS A 549 9.37 -35.94 32.49
N TYR A 550 10.49 -35.31 32.14
CA TYR A 550 11.66 -35.10 32.97
C TYR A 550 11.81 -33.60 33.20
N LEU A 551 11.28 -33.09 34.32
CA LEU A 551 11.30 -31.67 34.66
C LEU A 551 10.99 -31.42 36.14
N THR A 552 11.11 -30.18 36.58
CA THR A 552 10.51 -29.67 37.83
C THR A 552 9.69 -28.43 37.54
N CYS A 553 8.42 -28.43 37.98
CA CYS A 553 7.50 -27.30 37.89
C CYS A 553 6.83 -27.10 39.24
N HIS A 554 6.75 -25.85 39.72
CA HIS A 554 6.16 -25.48 41.03
C HIS A 554 6.64 -26.32 42.24
N GLY A 555 7.89 -26.79 42.20
CA GLY A 555 8.48 -27.65 43.25
C GLY A 555 8.09 -29.13 43.17
N VAL A 556 7.29 -29.53 42.17
CA VAL A 556 6.94 -30.93 41.88
C VAL A 556 7.92 -31.51 40.87
N GLN A 557 8.64 -32.55 41.28
CA GLN A 557 9.60 -33.26 40.43
C GLN A 557 8.90 -34.32 39.59
N HIS A 558 9.19 -34.31 38.29
CA HIS A 558 8.72 -35.28 37.30
C HIS A 558 9.95 -36.08 36.84
N SER A 559 10.17 -37.31 37.35
CA SER A 559 11.44 -38.04 37.12
C SER A 559 11.32 -39.57 37.05
N PRO A 560 10.87 -40.14 35.93
CA PRO A 560 9.85 -39.55 35.06
C PRO A 560 8.46 -39.72 35.67
N GLU A 561 7.60 -38.72 35.49
CA GLU A 561 6.16 -38.88 35.69
C GLU A 561 5.51 -39.31 34.36
N PHE A 562 4.57 -40.25 34.41
CA PHE A 562 3.90 -40.82 33.23
C PHE A 562 2.45 -40.37 33.13
N TYR A 563 1.99 -40.11 31.90
CA TYR A 563 0.69 -39.50 31.62
C TYR A 563 -0.14 -40.28 30.60
#